data_AF-A0A4Q2DKV0-F1
#
_entry.id   AF-A0A4Q2DKV0-F1
#
_cell.length_a   1.000
_cell.length_b   1.000
_cell.length_c   1.000
_cell.angle_alpha   90.00
_cell.angle_beta   90.00
_cell.angle_gamma   90.00
#
_symmetry.space_group_name_H-M   'P 1'
#
loop_
_entity.id
_entity.type
_entity.pdbx_description
1 polymer ?
#
loop_
_entity_poly.entity_id
_entity_poly.type
_entity_poly.pdbx_seq_one_letter_code
_entity_poly.pdbx_strand_id
1 'polypeptide(L)'
;MTILSALVTSLALVACALPTSAKSTDLTPDNFKSSVASGLWFVEHFSPYCTHCISFASTWEKLVTEMETESPNVHLAQVNCVLHGDLCDANQIKGYPTLQMFEDGKMVEQFKGARELDRLKTFIGKHAKQHQEEEVKPAVEPPATPKRPPRPPVNPTGEELVLNSASFTRAIEQGPTFVKFYAPWCGHCKKLAPIWKNLARHLQGRVQIASVNCDEESALCQTQGVQGYPTLIYFSNGAVSEYKGGRKLDQLKAFAEKASAEGVTPLASEAELEEHLKDESVVYLLIHNPTDEEILTTTETAAAPLLGSPKVYTSASSSIRSKYKVPQGIPWAFIALKDHDSTVATSTLYGGPAISNDDIKHWLLTHHLPGAIELHQDTFQTVMNAPHSPLVVIATSNAKISDKIEGRVRDIAKKWRARTTGSGEVNNREVIFTWMDAQRWKEWMKSMYGVSVDEDEVNLDDAKVVVADHKKLIYWKEDKQGADLKLASTGTLFAALEDIATGKVPYKNSENIVERLARSLNNKMTSLEAYISAYPLRFVGWVVAGILVIFFIIHRLIGNDVSKIERGEYARVNKADRID
;
A
#
# COMPACT_ATOMS: atom_id res chain seq x y z
N MET A 1 74.09 39.09 -29.69
CA MET A 1 72.79 39.43 -30.30
C MET A 1 71.70 38.97 -29.34
N THR A 2 70.87 39.91 -28.88
CA THR A 2 69.43 39.76 -28.48
C THR A 2 69.10 38.71 -27.40
N ILE A 3 68.98 39.05 -26.11
CA ILE A 3 67.86 39.70 -25.34
C ILE A 3 66.57 38.84 -25.29
N LEU A 4 65.99 38.75 -24.07
CA LEU A 4 64.68 38.21 -23.64
C LEU A 4 64.61 36.69 -23.42
N SER A 5 63.96 36.11 -22.41
CA SER A 5 63.23 36.59 -21.21
C SER A 5 63.01 35.35 -20.33
N ALA A 6 63.33 35.43 -19.04
CA ALA A 6 62.38 35.40 -17.91
C ALA A 6 61.79 34.02 -17.54
N LEU A 7 62.01 33.67 -16.27
CA LEU A 7 61.50 32.51 -15.53
C LEU A 7 60.00 32.30 -15.72
N VAL A 8 59.58 31.05 -15.93
CA VAL A 8 58.22 30.59 -15.62
C VAL A 8 58.32 29.69 -14.39
N THR A 9 58.09 30.30 -13.23
CA THR A 9 57.74 29.62 -11.98
C THR A 9 56.36 28.99 -12.14
N SER A 10 56.27 27.67 -11.99
CA SER A 10 55.01 26.94 -11.87
C SER A 10 54.17 27.49 -10.72
N LEU A 11 53.12 28.24 -11.07
CA LEU A 11 52.05 28.64 -10.17
C LEU A 11 51.15 27.41 -9.97
N ALA A 12 51.21 26.81 -8.79
CA ALA A 12 50.18 25.87 -8.36
C ALA A 12 48.85 26.63 -8.31
N LEU A 13 47.94 26.30 -9.23
CA LEU A 13 46.54 26.69 -9.14
C LEU A 13 45.94 25.99 -7.92
N VAL A 14 45.98 26.68 -6.79
CA VAL A 14 44.99 26.48 -5.73
C VAL A 14 43.66 26.83 -6.37
N ALA A 15 42.91 25.81 -6.79
CA ALA A 15 41.51 25.95 -7.06
C ALA A 15 40.85 26.33 -5.73
N CYS A 16 40.73 27.64 -5.47
CA CYS A 16 39.75 28.12 -4.51
C CYS A 16 38.41 27.61 -5.01
N ALA A 17 37.85 26.61 -4.34
CA ALA A 17 36.44 26.33 -4.42
C ALA A 17 35.74 27.66 -4.11
N LEU A 18 35.07 28.23 -5.11
CA LEU A 18 34.16 29.34 -4.88
C LEU A 18 33.14 28.89 -3.83
N PRO A 19 32.83 29.71 -2.81
CA PRO A 19 31.75 29.39 -1.91
C PRO A 19 30.48 29.24 -2.74
N THR A 20 29.86 28.07 -2.66
CA THR A 20 28.51 27.83 -3.15
C THR A 20 27.62 28.90 -2.54
N SER A 21 27.02 29.75 -3.38
CA SER A 21 26.06 30.76 -2.95
C SER A 21 25.00 30.10 -2.07
N ALA A 22 24.99 30.43 -0.78
CA ALA A 22 23.94 30.08 0.17
C ALA A 22 22.60 30.50 -0.44
N LYS A 23 21.79 29.54 -0.86
CA LYS A 23 20.48 29.80 -1.45
C LYS A 23 19.44 29.28 -0.47
N SER A 24 18.55 30.15 0.01
CA SER A 24 17.41 29.72 0.84
C SER A 24 16.60 28.66 0.12
N THR A 25 16.05 27.72 0.89
CA THR A 25 15.24 26.64 0.35
C THR A 25 13.91 27.21 -0.14
N ASP A 26 13.54 26.93 -1.40
CA ASP A 26 12.23 27.29 -1.95
C ASP A 26 11.20 26.23 -1.53
N LEU A 27 10.16 26.66 -0.80
CA LEU A 27 9.04 25.80 -0.39
C LEU A 27 7.82 26.00 -1.29
N THR A 28 7.22 24.88 -1.68
CA THR A 28 6.06 24.74 -2.54
C THR A 28 4.99 23.91 -1.83
N PRO A 29 3.73 23.87 -2.32
CA PRO A 29 2.67 23.04 -1.73
C PRO A 29 3.07 21.56 -1.55
N ASP A 30 3.94 21.06 -2.44
CA ASP A 30 4.35 19.65 -2.47
C ASP A 30 5.40 19.29 -1.41
N ASN A 31 6.20 20.26 -0.95
CA ASN A 31 7.29 20.02 0.01
C ASN A 31 7.14 20.77 1.33
N PHE A 32 6.20 21.72 1.45
CA PHE A 32 6.10 22.59 2.62
C PHE A 32 5.87 21.77 3.90
N LYS A 33 4.82 20.94 3.92
CA LYS A 33 4.43 20.16 5.11
C LYS A 33 5.53 19.19 5.57
N SER A 34 6.19 18.53 4.64
CA SER A 34 7.25 17.57 4.94
C SER A 34 8.55 18.25 5.36
N SER A 35 8.86 19.43 4.81
CA SER A 35 10.06 20.18 5.18
C SER A 35 9.94 20.70 6.60
N VAL A 36 8.83 21.39 6.92
CA VAL A 36 8.65 21.98 8.26
C VAL A 36 8.25 20.97 9.35
N ALA A 37 8.05 19.69 9.00
CA ALA A 37 7.57 18.64 9.92
C ALA A 37 8.52 18.34 11.09
N SER A 38 9.80 18.67 10.95
CA SER A 38 10.81 18.46 12.00
C SER A 38 11.82 19.59 12.03
N GLY A 39 12.22 19.99 13.23
CA GLY A 39 13.20 21.04 13.48
C GLY A 39 12.63 22.45 13.34
N LEU A 40 13.52 23.44 13.45
CA LEU A 40 13.16 24.85 13.37
C LEU A 40 13.27 25.39 11.94
N TRP A 41 12.18 25.97 11.45
CA TRP A 41 12.09 26.56 10.11
C TRP A 41 11.63 28.01 10.18
N PHE A 42 12.48 28.92 9.73
CA PHE A 42 12.11 30.32 9.56
C PHE A 42 11.78 30.59 8.10
N VAL A 43 10.49 30.85 7.83
CA VAL A 43 9.95 30.89 6.48
C VAL A 43 9.46 32.30 6.11
N GLU A 44 9.97 32.83 5.01
CA GLU A 44 9.47 34.05 4.38
C GLU A 44 8.38 33.72 3.34
N HIS A 45 7.18 34.24 3.56
CA HIS A 45 6.10 34.25 2.58
C HIS A 45 6.11 35.59 1.85
N PHE A 46 6.48 35.58 0.56
CA PHE A 46 6.73 36.79 -0.21
C PHE A 46 5.98 36.81 -1.55
N SER A 47 5.96 37.99 -2.17
CA SER A 47 5.52 38.19 -3.55
C SER A 47 6.62 38.92 -4.33
N PRO A 48 7.01 38.45 -5.54
CA PRO A 48 8.03 39.11 -6.36
C PRO A 48 7.61 40.52 -6.82
N TYR A 49 6.31 40.85 -6.77
CA TYR A 49 5.78 42.15 -7.14
C TYR A 49 5.59 43.11 -5.96
N CYS A 50 5.88 42.66 -4.73
CA CYS A 50 5.72 43.48 -3.55
C CYS A 50 6.97 44.34 -3.31
N THR A 51 6.80 45.67 -3.30
CA THR A 51 7.89 46.62 -3.03
C THR A 51 8.59 46.35 -1.70
N HIS A 52 7.84 45.96 -0.65
CA HIS A 52 8.41 45.61 0.65
C HIS A 52 9.20 44.30 0.65
N CYS A 53 8.86 43.34 -0.22
CA CYS A 53 9.62 42.11 -0.40
C CYS A 53 10.92 42.40 -1.16
N ILE A 54 10.83 43.17 -2.25
CA ILE A 54 12.00 43.56 -3.05
C ILE A 54 13.02 44.32 -2.19
N SER A 55 12.56 45.25 -1.34
CA SER A 55 13.47 45.95 -0.41
C SER A 55 14.09 45.02 0.63
N PHE A 56 13.38 43.97 1.05
CA PHE A 56 13.80 43.07 2.10
C PHE A 56 14.72 41.94 1.60
N ALA A 57 14.65 41.57 0.32
CA ALA A 57 15.41 40.47 -0.28
C ALA A 57 16.92 40.54 0.06
N SER A 58 17.53 41.73 -0.03
CA SER A 58 18.95 41.91 0.31
C SER A 58 19.29 41.63 1.78
N THR A 59 18.34 41.84 2.69
CA THR A 59 18.51 41.51 4.12
C THR A 59 18.27 40.03 4.35
N TRP A 60 17.31 39.43 3.63
CA TRP A 60 17.06 37.99 3.68
C TRP A 60 18.26 37.16 3.20
N GLU A 61 18.88 37.51 2.07
CA GLU A 61 20.06 36.82 1.54
C GLU A 61 21.24 36.87 2.52
N LYS A 62 21.47 38.02 3.15
CA LYS A 62 22.48 38.18 4.21
C LYS A 62 22.16 37.31 5.42
N LEU A 63 20.89 37.29 5.85
CA LEU A 63 20.45 36.47 6.95
C LEU A 63 20.70 34.98 6.67
N VAL A 64 20.32 34.48 5.50
CA VAL A 64 20.55 33.08 5.09
C VAL A 64 22.04 32.74 5.16
N THR A 65 22.88 33.59 4.58
CA THR A 65 24.34 33.39 4.55
C THR A 65 24.95 33.36 5.96
N GLU A 66 24.53 34.25 6.85
CA GLU A 66 25.10 34.34 8.20
C GLU A 66 24.57 33.21 9.11
N MET A 67 23.28 32.86 8.99
CA MET A 67 22.64 31.81 9.79
C MET A 67 23.16 30.40 9.48
N GLU A 68 23.61 30.12 8.24
CA GLU A 68 24.28 28.86 7.90
C GLU A 68 25.50 28.58 8.80
N THR A 69 26.20 29.64 9.23
CA THR A 69 27.37 29.52 10.11
C THR A 69 27.02 29.67 11.60
N GLU A 70 26.07 30.54 11.94
CA GLU A 70 25.77 30.89 13.34
C GLU A 70 24.77 29.94 14.01
N SER A 71 23.86 29.32 13.25
CA SER A 71 22.89 28.34 13.79
C SER A 71 22.48 27.33 12.72
N PRO A 72 23.32 26.30 12.44
CA PRO A 72 23.04 25.31 11.40
C PRO A 72 21.78 24.47 11.65
N ASN A 73 21.25 24.49 12.88
CA ASN A 73 20.05 23.76 13.28
C ASN A 73 18.75 24.52 12.97
N VAL A 74 18.82 25.72 12.37
CA VAL A 74 17.64 26.47 11.92
C VAL A 74 17.66 26.55 10.40
N HIS A 75 16.59 26.08 9.78
CA HIS A 75 16.42 26.10 8.33
C HIS A 75 15.74 27.40 7.89
N LEU A 76 16.31 28.09 6.90
CA LEU A 76 15.72 29.30 6.31
C LEU A 76 15.16 29.01 4.92
N ALA A 77 13.91 29.40 4.71
CA ALA A 77 13.17 29.05 3.50
C ALA A 77 12.24 30.16 3.01
N GLN A 78 11.87 30.12 1.74
CA GLN A 78 10.96 31.10 1.12
C GLN A 78 9.78 30.41 0.43
N VAL A 79 8.61 31.03 0.50
CA VAL A 79 7.40 30.65 -0.25
C VAL A 79 6.99 31.81 -1.15
N ASN A 80 6.92 31.56 -2.45
CA ASN A 80 6.41 32.52 -3.41
C ASN A 80 4.87 32.44 -3.49
N CYS A 81 4.19 33.37 -2.82
CA CYS A 81 2.73 33.39 -2.73
C CYS A 81 2.02 33.79 -4.04
N VAL A 82 2.74 34.31 -5.04
CA VAL A 82 2.16 34.52 -6.38
C VAL A 82 2.02 33.19 -7.11
N LEU A 83 2.96 32.26 -6.92
CA LEU A 83 2.91 30.93 -7.53
C LEU A 83 2.09 29.94 -6.70
N HIS A 84 2.04 30.14 -5.38
CA HIS A 84 1.48 29.19 -4.42
C HIS A 84 0.48 29.87 -3.48
N GLY A 85 -0.54 30.51 -4.07
CA GLY A 85 -1.59 31.24 -3.34
C GLY A 85 -2.28 30.38 -2.28
N ASP A 86 -2.70 29.16 -2.65
CA ASP A 86 -3.40 28.24 -1.74
C ASP A 86 -2.57 27.88 -0.49
N LEU A 87 -1.25 27.76 -0.63
CA LEU A 87 -0.35 27.50 0.49
C LEU A 87 -0.25 28.71 1.43
N CYS A 88 -0.18 29.91 0.86
CA CYS A 88 -0.15 31.14 1.66
C CYS A 88 -1.50 31.42 2.32
N ASP A 89 -2.62 31.09 1.69
CA ASP A 89 -3.95 31.18 2.29
C ASP A 89 -4.09 30.18 3.44
N ALA A 90 -3.64 28.94 3.26
CA ALA A 90 -3.62 27.92 4.31
C ALA A 90 -2.79 28.35 5.54
N ASN A 91 -1.67 29.05 5.31
CA ASN A 91 -0.81 29.62 6.36
C ASN A 91 -1.29 31.01 6.86
N GLN A 92 -2.48 31.43 6.46
CA GLN A 92 -3.15 32.67 6.91
C GLN A 92 -2.35 33.95 6.60
N ILE A 93 -1.65 33.97 5.46
CA ILE A 93 -0.84 35.11 5.04
C ILE A 93 -1.73 36.22 4.47
N LYS A 94 -1.87 37.32 5.23
CA LYS A 94 -2.72 38.47 4.86
C LYS A 94 -1.97 39.62 4.19
N GLY A 95 -0.64 39.54 4.10
CA GLY A 95 0.21 40.59 3.54
C GLY A 95 1.67 40.17 3.42
N TYR A 96 2.44 40.88 2.59
CA TYR A 96 3.80 40.47 2.22
C TYR A 96 4.86 41.54 2.54
N PRO A 97 6.09 41.13 2.93
CA PRO A 97 6.45 39.78 3.33
C PRO A 97 5.93 39.45 4.72
N THR A 98 5.53 38.19 4.94
CA THR A 98 5.21 37.66 6.27
C THR A 98 6.24 36.61 6.65
N LEU A 99 6.81 36.75 7.85
CA LEU A 99 7.84 35.88 8.39
C LEU A 99 7.25 35.02 9.51
N GLN A 100 7.33 33.70 9.39
CA GLN A 100 6.79 32.75 10.36
C GLN A 100 7.87 31.77 10.80
N MET A 101 7.93 31.49 12.11
CA MET A 101 8.71 30.41 12.69
C MET A 101 7.83 29.17 12.81
N PHE A 102 8.34 28.05 12.32
CA PHE A 102 7.75 26.73 12.47
C PHE A 102 8.68 25.84 13.29
N GLU A 103 8.07 24.99 14.09
CA GLU A 103 8.74 24.01 14.95
C GLU A 103 7.93 22.72 14.88
N ASP A 104 8.56 21.64 14.42
CA ASP A 104 7.98 20.29 14.30
C ASP A 104 6.55 20.27 13.69
N GLY A 105 6.39 20.95 12.56
CA GLY A 105 5.16 21.01 11.78
C GLY A 105 4.16 22.08 12.23
N LYS A 106 4.42 22.80 13.32
CA LYS A 106 3.51 23.81 13.87
C LYS A 106 4.08 25.21 13.72
N MET A 107 3.25 26.17 13.31
CA MET A 107 3.62 27.59 13.33
C MET A 107 3.60 28.09 14.77
N VAL A 108 4.77 28.42 15.32
CA VAL A 108 4.93 28.78 16.73
C VAL A 108 4.91 30.28 16.97
N GLU A 109 5.48 31.08 16.07
CA GLU A 109 5.45 32.54 16.20
C GLU A 109 5.58 33.22 14.83
N GLN A 110 4.76 34.25 14.57
CA GLN A 110 4.93 35.15 13.44
C GLN A 110 5.77 36.37 13.86
N PHE A 111 6.85 36.67 13.15
CA PHE A 111 7.68 37.84 13.44
C PHE A 111 6.97 39.13 13.03
N LYS A 112 6.82 40.06 13.99
CA LYS A 112 6.11 41.35 13.81
C LYS A 112 7.01 42.59 13.94
N GLY A 113 8.33 42.40 14.03
CA GLY A 113 9.30 43.47 14.25
C GLY A 113 9.78 44.16 12.96
N ALA A 114 10.64 45.16 13.13
CA ALA A 114 11.41 45.72 12.02
C ALA A 114 12.32 44.64 11.42
N ARG A 115 12.35 44.55 10.10
CA ARG A 115 13.05 43.52 9.32
C ARG A 115 14.55 43.83 9.16
N GLU A 116 15.18 44.21 10.26
CA GLU A 116 16.62 44.47 10.38
C GLU A 116 17.35 43.17 10.73
N LEU A 117 18.55 42.97 10.18
CA LEU A 117 19.32 41.72 10.31
C LEU A 117 19.50 41.31 11.78
N ASP A 118 19.93 42.21 12.65
CA ASP A 118 20.19 41.93 14.06
C ASP A 118 18.93 41.47 14.83
N ARG A 119 17.77 42.04 14.48
CA ARG A 119 16.49 41.68 15.10
C ARG A 119 16.02 40.30 14.66
N LEU A 120 16.22 39.98 13.38
CA LEU A 120 15.88 38.67 12.82
C LEU A 120 16.78 37.59 13.43
N LYS A 121 18.08 37.84 13.52
CA LYS A 121 19.02 36.95 14.22
C LYS A 121 18.65 36.75 15.69
N THR A 122 18.32 37.84 16.39
CA THR A 122 17.89 37.76 17.79
C THR A 122 16.63 36.93 17.96
N PHE A 123 15.65 37.11 17.06
CA PHE A 123 14.42 36.33 17.05
C PHE A 123 14.68 34.85 16.79
N ILE A 124 15.46 34.53 15.76
CA ILE A 124 15.83 33.14 15.45
C ILE A 124 16.60 32.51 16.62
N GLY A 125 17.60 33.22 17.16
CA GLY A 125 18.40 32.75 18.28
C GLY A 125 17.60 32.52 19.56
N LYS A 126 16.53 33.28 19.81
CA LYS A 126 15.59 33.04 20.92
C LYS A 126 14.89 31.69 20.73
N HIS A 127 14.33 31.42 19.56
CA HIS A 127 13.64 30.14 19.29
C HIS A 127 14.63 28.96 19.25
N ALA A 128 15.82 29.14 18.69
CA ALA A 128 16.87 28.12 18.71
C ALA A 128 17.28 27.71 20.13
N LYS A 129 17.39 28.66 21.05
CA LYS A 129 17.66 28.38 22.47
C LYS A 129 16.46 27.74 23.15
N GLN A 130 15.24 28.21 22.90
CA GLN A 130 14.02 27.65 23.50
C GLN A 130 13.81 26.19 23.07
N HIS A 131 14.01 25.86 21.80
CA HIS A 131 13.96 24.48 21.29
C HIS A 131 15.01 23.59 21.97
N GLN A 132 16.24 24.09 22.15
CA GLN A 132 17.28 23.36 22.89
C GLN A 132 16.96 23.24 24.40
N GLU A 133 16.25 24.20 25.00
CA GLU A 133 15.90 24.20 26.41
C GLU A 133 14.63 23.35 26.71
N GLU A 134 13.70 23.26 25.75
CA GLU A 134 12.56 22.34 25.78
C GLU A 134 12.98 20.88 25.56
N GLU A 135 14.06 20.64 24.79
CA GLU A 135 14.73 19.33 24.77
C GLU A 135 15.39 18.96 26.12
N VAL A 136 15.66 19.94 27.02
CA VAL A 136 16.48 19.76 28.24
C VAL A 136 15.67 19.83 29.55
N LYS A 137 14.38 20.23 29.55
CA LYS A 137 13.54 20.13 30.75
C LYS A 137 13.14 18.68 31.00
N PRO A 138 13.31 18.13 32.23
CA PRO A 138 13.01 16.74 32.50
C PRO A 138 11.49 16.53 32.46
N ALA A 139 11.01 16.03 31.32
CA ALA A 139 9.84 15.19 31.31
C ALA A 139 10.09 14.07 32.32
N VAL A 140 9.15 13.87 33.24
CA VAL A 140 9.11 12.69 34.12
C VAL A 140 9.37 11.48 33.23
N GLU A 141 10.52 10.82 33.45
CA GLU A 141 10.95 9.67 32.66
C GLU A 141 9.80 8.66 32.58
N PRO A 142 9.25 8.39 31.38
CA PRO A 142 8.69 7.07 31.13
C PRO A 142 9.84 6.07 31.32
N PRO A 143 9.61 4.91 31.94
CA PRO A 143 10.66 3.93 32.15
C PRO A 143 11.35 3.64 30.81
N ALA A 144 12.68 3.73 30.84
CA ALA A 144 13.56 3.60 29.68
C ALA A 144 13.12 2.45 28.78
N THR A 145 12.56 2.78 27.61
CA THR A 145 12.55 1.87 26.49
C THR A 145 13.92 1.95 25.82
N PRO A 146 14.57 0.81 25.52
CA PRO A 146 15.83 0.84 24.80
C PRO A 146 15.56 1.33 23.37
N LYS A 147 15.93 2.59 23.06
CA LYS A 147 16.03 3.04 21.66
C LYS A 147 17.07 2.15 20.98
N ARG A 148 16.60 1.28 20.06
CA ARG A 148 17.49 0.49 19.21
C ARG A 148 18.44 1.44 18.45
N PRO A 149 19.69 1.01 18.18
CA PRO A 149 20.65 1.84 17.47
C PRO A 149 20.14 2.21 16.07
N PRO A 150 20.38 3.45 15.59
CA PRO A 150 20.00 3.86 14.25
C PRO A 150 20.67 2.97 13.20
N ARG A 151 19.90 2.53 12.19
CA ARG A 151 20.44 1.72 11.09
C ARG A 151 21.49 2.55 10.32
N PRO A 152 22.60 1.92 9.85
CA PRO A 152 23.55 2.60 8.97
C PRO A 152 22.84 3.17 7.73
N PRO A 153 23.26 4.34 7.22
CA PRO A 153 22.62 4.94 6.05
C PRO A 153 22.79 4.04 4.83
N VAL A 154 21.66 3.61 4.25
CA VAL A 154 21.64 2.80 3.03
C VAL A 154 21.53 3.69 1.80
N ASN A 155 22.22 3.35 0.70
CA ASN A 155 22.28 4.17 -0.53
C ASN A 155 22.79 5.62 -0.29
N PRO A 156 24.09 5.80 0.02
CA PRO A 156 24.65 7.12 0.32
C PRO A 156 24.74 8.05 -0.89
N THR A 157 24.74 7.53 -2.11
CA THR A 157 24.88 8.32 -3.34
C THR A 157 23.54 8.76 -3.94
N GLY A 158 22.43 8.15 -3.51
CA GLY A 158 21.11 8.40 -4.10
C GLY A 158 20.98 7.88 -5.54
N GLU A 159 21.87 6.99 -5.95
CA GLU A 159 21.90 6.43 -7.30
C GLU A 159 21.21 5.07 -7.36
N GLU A 160 20.77 4.69 -8.57
CA GLU A 160 20.25 3.35 -8.84
C GLU A 160 21.39 2.33 -8.81
N LEU A 161 21.29 1.32 -7.96
CA LEU A 161 22.25 0.21 -7.90
C LEU A 161 21.92 -0.83 -8.98
N VAL A 162 22.92 -1.21 -9.78
CA VAL A 162 22.79 -2.35 -10.70
C VAL A 162 23.27 -3.60 -9.97
N LEU A 163 22.37 -4.56 -9.76
CA LEU A 163 22.65 -5.80 -9.04
C LEU A 163 22.78 -6.97 -10.01
N ASN A 164 23.66 -7.89 -9.65
CA ASN A 164 23.84 -9.19 -10.29
C ASN A 164 23.75 -10.30 -9.23
N SER A 165 23.84 -11.56 -9.65
CA SER A 165 23.77 -12.71 -8.75
C SER A 165 24.76 -12.65 -7.58
N ALA A 166 25.94 -12.01 -7.75
CA ALA A 166 26.95 -11.92 -6.70
C ALA A 166 26.71 -10.77 -5.70
N SER A 167 26.09 -9.66 -6.14
CA SER A 167 25.83 -8.48 -5.29
C SER A 167 24.44 -8.44 -4.67
N PHE A 168 23.48 -9.19 -5.23
CA PHE A 168 22.07 -9.15 -4.82
C PHE A 168 21.85 -9.48 -3.35
N THR A 169 22.33 -10.63 -2.88
CA THR A 169 22.15 -11.08 -1.49
C THR A 169 22.72 -10.08 -0.49
N ARG A 170 23.93 -9.56 -0.78
CA ARG A 170 24.57 -8.57 0.07
C ARG A 170 23.75 -7.27 0.16
N ALA A 171 23.20 -6.82 -0.97
CA ALA A 171 22.40 -5.60 -0.99
C ALA A 171 21.15 -5.73 -0.10
N ILE A 172 20.39 -6.83 -0.23
CA ILE A 172 19.17 -7.04 0.56
C ILE A 172 19.44 -7.30 2.06
N GLU A 173 20.62 -7.83 2.41
CA GLU A 173 21.06 -8.01 3.80
C GLU A 173 21.51 -6.70 4.46
N GLN A 174 22.04 -5.75 3.68
CA GLN A 174 22.50 -4.45 4.20
C GLN A 174 21.35 -3.53 4.63
N GLY A 175 20.14 -3.77 4.12
CA GLY A 175 18.96 -3.04 4.55
C GLY A 175 17.85 -3.00 3.50
N PRO A 176 16.83 -2.16 3.72
CA PRO A 176 15.66 -2.10 2.87
C PRO A 176 16.04 -1.80 1.42
N THR A 177 15.63 -2.67 0.50
CA THR A 177 16.02 -2.63 -0.90
C THR A 177 14.80 -2.81 -1.79
N PHE A 178 14.53 -1.84 -2.66
CA PHE A 178 13.48 -1.92 -3.67
C PHE A 178 14.10 -2.20 -5.04
N VAL A 179 13.80 -3.38 -5.60
CA VAL A 179 14.45 -3.90 -6.81
C VAL A 179 13.47 -3.91 -7.99
N LYS A 180 13.92 -3.34 -9.11
CA LYS A 180 13.26 -3.43 -10.42
C LYS A 180 13.91 -4.54 -11.26
N PHE A 181 13.18 -5.63 -11.47
CA PHE A 181 13.54 -6.68 -12.42
C PHE A 181 13.04 -6.30 -13.81
N TYR A 182 13.94 -6.22 -14.78
CA TYR A 182 13.63 -5.66 -16.10
C TYR A 182 14.34 -6.39 -17.24
N ALA A 183 13.89 -6.10 -18.46
CA ALA A 183 14.61 -6.44 -19.69
C ALA A 183 14.81 -5.17 -20.55
N PRO A 184 15.97 -4.96 -21.20
CA PRO A 184 16.30 -3.72 -21.92
C PRO A 184 15.37 -3.42 -23.10
N TRP A 185 14.79 -4.45 -23.71
CA TRP A 185 13.86 -4.32 -24.83
C TRP A 185 12.44 -3.95 -24.40
N CYS A 186 12.09 -4.10 -23.11
CA CYS A 186 10.72 -3.88 -22.64
C CYS A 186 10.35 -2.39 -22.59
N GLY A 187 9.33 -2.00 -23.37
CA GLY A 187 8.85 -0.62 -23.44
C GLY A 187 8.36 -0.05 -22.11
N HIS A 188 7.70 -0.86 -21.27
CA HIS A 188 7.28 -0.44 -19.93
C HIS A 188 8.47 -0.20 -18.99
N CYS A 189 9.54 -0.98 -19.11
CA CYS A 189 10.77 -0.79 -18.35
C CYS A 189 11.49 0.50 -18.73
N LYS A 190 11.58 0.79 -20.04
CA LYS A 190 12.16 2.03 -20.56
C LYS A 190 11.44 3.27 -20.03
N LYS A 191 10.09 3.24 -19.97
CA LYS A 191 9.28 4.33 -19.40
C LYS A 191 9.51 4.51 -17.90
N LEU A 192 9.70 3.43 -17.15
CA LEU A 192 9.93 3.46 -15.71
C LEU A 192 11.35 3.89 -15.33
N ALA A 193 12.35 3.62 -16.18
CA ALA A 193 13.76 3.91 -15.89
C ALA A 193 14.04 5.34 -15.36
N PRO A 194 13.57 6.44 -15.98
CA PRO A 194 13.81 7.78 -15.44
C PRO A 194 13.13 8.02 -14.08
N ILE A 195 11.93 7.47 -13.87
CA ILE A 195 11.21 7.56 -12.60
C ILE A 195 11.97 6.80 -11.51
N TRP A 196 12.51 5.62 -11.83
CA TRP A 196 13.28 4.78 -10.91
C TRP A 196 14.57 5.47 -10.44
N LYS A 197 15.27 6.16 -11.33
CA LYS A 197 16.44 6.99 -10.97
C LYS A 197 16.07 8.17 -10.09
N ASN A 198 14.91 8.80 -10.32
CA ASN A 198 14.42 9.87 -9.45
C ASN A 198 14.07 9.33 -8.06
N LEU A 199 13.45 8.16 -8.00
CA LEU A 199 13.11 7.48 -6.76
C LEU A 199 14.37 7.21 -5.91
N ALA A 200 15.46 6.75 -6.54
CA ALA A 200 16.75 6.55 -5.88
C ALA A 200 17.27 7.81 -5.18
N ARG A 201 17.15 8.98 -5.85
CA ARG A 201 17.56 10.26 -5.29
C ARG A 201 16.68 10.69 -4.11
N HIS A 202 15.37 10.51 -4.22
CA HIS A 202 14.43 10.86 -3.14
C HIS A 202 14.58 10.00 -1.89
N LEU A 203 15.07 8.76 -2.03
CA LEU A 203 15.20 7.79 -0.94
C LEU A 203 16.65 7.58 -0.51
N GLN A 204 17.55 8.49 -0.90
CA GLN A 204 18.94 8.50 -0.44
C GLN A 204 19.01 8.43 1.09
N GLY A 205 19.89 7.55 1.60
CA GLY A 205 20.04 7.30 3.04
C GLY A 205 18.97 6.41 3.67
N ARG A 206 17.84 6.14 2.99
CA ARG A 206 16.65 5.48 3.57
C ARG A 206 16.34 4.12 2.95
N VAL A 207 16.38 4.02 1.62
CA VAL A 207 16.10 2.77 0.88
C VAL A 207 17.07 2.62 -0.29
N GLN A 208 17.59 1.40 -0.48
CA GLN A 208 18.37 1.07 -1.66
C GLN A 208 17.45 0.88 -2.86
N ILE A 209 17.62 1.68 -3.90
CA ILE A 209 16.87 1.53 -5.14
C ILE A 209 17.76 0.84 -6.16
N ALA A 210 17.34 -0.35 -6.58
CA ALA A 210 18.17 -1.26 -7.36
C ALA A 210 17.47 -1.76 -8.62
N SER A 211 18.24 -2.29 -9.56
CA SER A 211 17.73 -2.99 -10.73
C SER A 211 18.55 -4.22 -11.09
N VAL A 212 17.86 -5.21 -11.65
CA VAL A 212 18.43 -6.47 -12.12
C VAL A 212 17.98 -6.66 -13.57
N ASN A 213 18.95 -6.82 -14.48
CA ASN A 213 18.69 -7.14 -15.87
C ASN A 213 18.45 -8.65 -16.02
N CYS A 214 17.22 -9.06 -16.31
CA CYS A 214 16.86 -10.48 -16.42
C CYS A 214 17.30 -11.16 -17.72
N ASP A 215 17.70 -10.39 -18.74
CA ASP A 215 18.34 -10.98 -19.93
C ASP A 215 19.75 -11.47 -19.58
N GLU A 216 20.44 -10.81 -18.64
CA GLU A 216 21.78 -11.18 -18.16
C GLU A 216 21.71 -12.12 -16.95
N GLU A 217 20.79 -11.88 -16.01
CA GLU A 217 20.66 -12.55 -14.72
C GLU A 217 19.39 -13.43 -14.66
N SER A 218 19.16 -14.21 -15.72
CA SER A 218 17.92 -15.00 -15.88
C SER A 218 17.63 -15.96 -14.72
N ALA A 219 18.66 -16.63 -14.19
CA ALA A 219 18.53 -17.54 -13.05
C ALA A 219 18.08 -16.78 -11.78
N LEU A 220 18.68 -15.62 -11.49
CA LEU A 220 18.27 -14.78 -10.37
C LEU A 220 16.80 -14.38 -10.51
N CYS A 221 16.38 -13.89 -11.68
CA CYS A 221 14.99 -13.50 -11.90
C CYS A 221 14.00 -14.66 -11.74
N GLN A 222 14.36 -15.86 -12.20
CA GLN A 222 13.55 -17.07 -11.99
C GLN A 222 13.42 -17.43 -10.50
N THR A 223 14.52 -17.36 -9.73
CA THR A 223 14.47 -17.64 -8.27
C THR A 223 13.61 -16.63 -7.51
N GLN A 224 13.52 -15.39 -7.99
CA GLN A 224 12.66 -14.36 -7.41
C GLN A 224 11.22 -14.39 -7.94
N GLY A 225 10.85 -15.41 -8.74
CA GLY A 225 9.50 -15.60 -9.23
C GLY A 225 9.05 -14.57 -10.27
N VAL A 226 9.99 -13.94 -11.00
CA VAL A 226 9.67 -12.93 -12.01
C VAL A 226 9.02 -13.59 -13.23
N GLN A 227 7.74 -13.32 -13.46
CA GLN A 227 6.95 -13.86 -14.58
C GLN A 227 6.76 -12.88 -15.75
N GLY A 228 7.12 -11.61 -15.57
CA GLY A 228 6.96 -10.56 -16.58
C GLY A 228 7.73 -9.30 -16.21
N TYR A 229 7.74 -8.30 -17.11
CA TYR A 229 8.57 -7.11 -16.91
C TYR A 229 7.78 -5.79 -17.07
N PRO A 230 8.09 -4.76 -16.25
CA PRO A 230 8.92 -4.82 -15.05
C PRO A 230 8.16 -5.49 -13.89
N THR A 231 8.88 -6.24 -13.06
CA THR A 231 8.41 -6.69 -11.73
C THR A 231 9.18 -5.93 -10.67
N LEU A 232 8.46 -5.38 -9.68
CA LEU A 232 9.02 -4.53 -8.63
C LEU A 232 8.87 -5.26 -7.30
N ILE A 233 9.99 -5.54 -6.61
CA ILE A 233 9.98 -6.32 -5.37
C ILE A 233 10.75 -5.57 -4.29
N TYR A 234 10.12 -5.42 -3.14
CA TYR A 234 10.71 -4.81 -1.95
C TYR A 234 11.20 -5.89 -1.00
N PHE A 235 12.42 -5.72 -0.51
CA PHE A 235 13.10 -6.60 0.42
C PHE A 235 13.44 -5.83 1.70
N SER A 236 13.05 -6.34 2.86
CA SER A 236 13.41 -5.76 4.16
C SER A 236 13.26 -6.79 5.27
N ASN A 237 14.30 -6.94 6.11
CA ASN A 237 14.28 -7.82 7.30
C ASN A 237 13.79 -9.25 6.99
N GLY A 238 14.21 -9.83 5.85
CA GLY A 238 13.79 -11.17 5.42
C GLY A 238 12.39 -11.24 4.79
N ALA A 239 11.59 -10.17 4.83
CA ALA A 239 10.34 -10.08 4.11
C ALA A 239 10.56 -9.69 2.64
N VAL A 240 9.73 -10.28 1.79
CA VAL A 240 9.69 -10.07 0.35
C VAL A 240 8.26 -9.71 -0.03
N SER A 241 8.08 -8.59 -0.74
CA SER A 241 6.76 -8.18 -1.21
C SER A 241 6.82 -7.62 -2.62
N GLU A 242 5.96 -8.12 -3.49
CA GLU A 242 5.80 -7.60 -4.84
C GLU A 242 4.92 -6.34 -4.81
N TYR A 243 5.43 -5.24 -5.36
CA TYR A 243 4.67 -4.01 -5.53
C TYR A 243 3.83 -4.07 -6.80
N LYS A 244 2.50 -4.01 -6.62
CA LYS A 244 1.49 -4.07 -7.70
C LYS A 244 0.76 -2.75 -7.97
N GLY A 245 1.14 -1.69 -7.25
CA GLY A 245 0.52 -0.36 -7.39
C GLY A 245 0.98 0.40 -8.63
N GLY A 246 0.52 1.65 -8.74
CA GLY A 246 0.87 2.54 -9.83
C GLY A 246 2.35 2.92 -9.87
N ARG A 247 2.89 3.14 -11.08
CA ARG A 247 4.33 3.31 -11.32
C ARG A 247 4.76 4.79 -11.41
N LYS A 248 3.97 5.71 -10.86
CA LYS A 248 4.34 7.13 -10.74
C LYS A 248 5.30 7.33 -9.57
N LEU A 249 6.10 8.39 -9.62
CA LEU A 249 7.11 8.68 -8.59
C LEU A 249 6.51 8.73 -7.18
N ASP A 250 5.41 9.46 -7.00
CA ASP A 250 4.80 9.65 -5.68
C ASP A 250 4.25 8.35 -5.09
N GLN A 251 3.66 7.50 -5.94
CA GLN A 251 3.12 6.20 -5.52
C GLN A 251 4.25 5.24 -5.09
N LEU A 252 5.35 5.21 -5.85
CA LEU A 252 6.53 4.40 -5.53
C LEU A 252 7.25 4.91 -4.28
N LYS A 253 7.37 6.24 -4.16
CA LYS A 253 7.98 6.91 -3.01
C LYS A 253 7.17 6.65 -1.74
N ALA A 254 5.86 6.91 -1.77
CA ALA A 254 4.98 6.69 -0.63
C ALA A 254 5.01 5.23 -0.16
N PHE A 255 4.99 4.28 -1.11
CA PHE A 255 5.14 2.86 -0.77
C PHE A 255 6.49 2.57 -0.11
N ALA A 256 7.60 3.00 -0.71
CA ALA A 256 8.93 2.70 -0.19
C ALA A 256 9.20 3.37 1.17
N GLU A 257 8.72 4.61 1.38
CA GLU A 257 8.81 5.30 2.66
C GLU A 257 8.04 4.54 3.74
N LYS A 258 6.79 4.14 3.44
CA LYS A 258 5.97 3.34 4.34
C LYS A 258 6.61 1.97 4.63
N ALA A 259 7.13 1.31 3.61
CA ALA A 259 7.81 0.02 3.70
C ALA A 259 9.15 0.06 4.44
N SER A 260 9.78 1.23 4.49
CA SER A 260 11.03 1.47 5.22
C SER A 260 10.81 1.92 6.66
N ALA A 261 9.59 2.37 7.00
CA ALA A 261 9.24 2.79 8.33
C ALA A 261 9.35 1.62 9.32
N GLU A 262 9.66 1.94 10.57
CA GLU A 262 9.73 0.95 11.64
C GLU A 262 8.37 0.25 11.77
N GLY A 263 8.37 -1.07 11.59
CA GLY A 263 7.13 -1.85 11.57
C GLY A 263 6.48 -2.00 12.94
N VAL A 264 7.21 -1.70 14.01
CA VAL A 264 6.81 -1.87 15.41
C VAL A 264 7.22 -0.63 16.21
N THR A 265 6.26 0.09 16.79
CA THR A 265 6.51 1.34 17.52
C THR A 265 5.93 1.27 18.94
N PRO A 266 6.70 1.56 20.00
CA PRO A 266 6.15 1.59 21.36
C PRO A 266 5.22 2.80 21.57
N LEU A 267 4.13 2.59 22.32
CA LEU A 267 3.20 3.62 22.77
C LEU A 267 3.22 3.75 24.28
N ALA A 268 3.33 4.99 24.75
CA ALA A 268 3.35 5.34 26.16
C ALA A 268 1.93 5.49 26.75
N SER A 269 0.94 5.86 25.94
CA SER A 269 -0.39 6.21 26.45
C SER A 269 -1.54 5.91 25.50
N GLU A 270 -2.75 5.90 26.06
CA GLU A 270 -4.00 5.78 25.30
C GLU A 270 -4.23 6.99 24.38
N ALA A 271 -3.83 8.20 24.80
CA ALA A 271 -3.98 9.40 23.99
C ALA A 271 -3.12 9.33 22.72
N GLU A 272 -1.92 8.75 22.82
CA GLU A 272 -1.02 8.53 21.68
C GLU A 272 -1.62 7.52 20.68
N LEU A 273 -2.20 6.42 21.20
CA LEU A 273 -2.94 5.46 20.38
C LEU A 273 -4.10 6.12 19.62
N GLU A 274 -4.86 6.97 20.30
CA GLU A 274 -6.00 7.69 19.69
C GLU A 274 -5.57 8.69 18.64
N GLU A 275 -4.43 9.36 18.82
CA GLU A 275 -3.88 10.26 17.81
C GLU A 275 -3.50 9.49 16.55
N HIS A 276 -2.78 8.38 16.67
CA HIS A 276 -2.39 7.55 15.53
C HIS A 276 -3.58 6.94 14.79
N LEU A 277 -4.65 6.59 15.52
CA LEU A 277 -5.88 6.07 14.94
C LEU A 277 -6.66 7.11 14.12
N LYS A 278 -6.38 8.42 14.24
CA LYS A 278 -6.99 9.44 13.37
C LYS A 278 -6.52 9.31 11.92
N ASP A 279 -5.24 9.01 11.74
CA ASP A 279 -4.61 8.95 10.42
C ASP A 279 -4.61 7.54 9.83
N GLU A 280 -4.51 6.51 10.67
CA GLU A 280 -4.43 5.13 10.21
C GLU A 280 -5.81 4.44 10.29
N SER A 281 -6.27 3.90 9.15
CA SER A 281 -7.56 3.18 9.08
C SER A 281 -7.50 1.79 9.72
N VAL A 282 -6.31 1.22 9.90
CA VAL A 282 -6.06 -0.03 10.60
C VAL A 282 -4.82 0.14 11.46
N VAL A 283 -4.91 -0.30 12.71
CA VAL A 283 -3.80 -0.31 13.66
C VAL A 283 -3.77 -1.66 14.36
N TYR A 284 -2.58 -2.24 14.48
CA TYR A 284 -2.35 -3.34 15.40
C TYR A 284 -1.76 -2.83 16.70
N LEU A 285 -2.24 -3.36 17.81
CA LEU A 285 -1.72 -3.08 19.14
C LEU A 285 -1.32 -4.39 19.81
N LEU A 286 -0.02 -4.57 20.04
CA LEU A 286 0.51 -5.60 20.91
C LEU A 286 0.51 -5.08 22.34
N ILE A 287 -0.34 -5.66 23.18
CA ILE A 287 -0.30 -5.46 24.63
C ILE A 287 0.55 -6.58 25.21
N HIS A 288 1.63 -6.26 25.91
CA HIS A 288 2.55 -7.26 26.45
C HIS A 288 2.97 -6.92 27.88
N ASN A 289 3.61 -7.89 28.54
CA ASN A 289 4.24 -7.61 29.83
C ASN A 289 5.56 -6.85 29.62
N PRO A 290 5.93 -5.91 30.51
CA PRO A 290 7.15 -5.10 30.35
C PRO A 290 8.45 -5.90 30.17
N THR A 291 8.49 -7.13 30.69
CA THR A 291 9.68 -8.00 30.68
C THR A 291 9.75 -8.95 29.48
N ASP A 292 8.76 -8.93 28.58
CA ASP A 292 8.65 -9.86 27.46
C ASP A 292 9.33 -9.28 26.20
N GLU A 293 10.65 -9.42 26.12
CA GLU A 293 11.43 -8.96 24.95
C GLU A 293 11.36 -9.94 23.76
N GLU A 294 11.03 -11.21 24.02
CA GLU A 294 10.93 -12.25 22.99
C GLU A 294 9.74 -11.97 22.04
N ILE A 295 8.59 -11.59 22.59
CA ILE A 295 7.43 -11.26 21.77
C ILE A 295 7.68 -10.02 20.89
N LEU A 296 8.46 -9.04 21.35
CA LEU A 296 8.80 -7.85 20.56
C LEU A 296 9.60 -8.25 19.30
N THR A 297 10.60 -9.11 19.45
CA THR A 297 11.40 -9.62 18.32
C THR A 297 10.57 -10.52 17.40
N THR A 298 9.71 -11.35 17.97
CA THR A 298 8.79 -12.21 17.21
C THR A 298 7.82 -11.36 16.39
N THR A 299 7.30 -10.28 16.97
CA THR A 299 6.37 -9.34 16.34
C THR A 299 7.01 -8.64 15.16
N GLU A 300 8.25 -8.15 15.29
CA GLU A 300 8.96 -7.52 14.17
C GLU A 300 9.11 -8.46 12.98
N THR A 301 9.42 -9.74 13.26
CA THR A 301 9.57 -10.76 12.21
C THR A 301 8.22 -11.11 11.57
N ALA A 302 7.18 -11.29 12.39
CA ALA A 302 5.84 -11.63 11.93
C ALA A 302 5.17 -10.48 11.15
N ALA A 303 5.49 -9.22 11.52
CA ALA A 303 4.97 -8.00 10.89
C ALA A 303 5.77 -7.56 9.67
N ALA A 304 6.98 -8.09 9.44
CA ALA A 304 7.82 -7.71 8.29
C ALA A 304 7.08 -7.77 6.94
N PRO A 305 6.22 -8.77 6.64
CA PRO A 305 5.44 -8.81 5.40
C PRO A 305 4.44 -7.65 5.23
N LEU A 306 4.07 -6.96 6.30
CA LEU A 306 3.18 -5.79 6.24
C LEU A 306 3.86 -4.56 5.62
N LEU A 307 5.20 -4.53 5.59
CA LEU A 307 5.95 -3.39 5.07
C LEU A 307 5.46 -2.06 5.67
N GLY A 308 5.37 -1.99 7.01
CA GLY A 308 4.93 -0.79 7.72
C GLY A 308 3.46 -0.41 7.53
N SER A 309 2.63 -1.29 6.95
CA SER A 309 1.20 -1.06 6.75
C SER A 309 0.36 -2.33 6.84
N PRO A 310 -0.63 -2.43 7.75
CA PRO A 310 -0.90 -1.50 8.85
C PRO A 310 0.24 -1.38 9.85
N LYS A 311 0.29 -0.27 10.60
CA LYS A 311 1.29 -0.07 11.64
C LYS A 311 1.03 -0.99 12.84
N VAL A 312 2.10 -1.53 13.41
CA VAL A 312 2.06 -2.26 14.67
C VAL A 312 2.60 -1.36 15.77
N TYR A 313 1.80 -1.18 16.80
CA TYR A 313 2.21 -0.50 18.02
C TYR A 313 2.33 -1.49 19.17
N THR A 314 3.20 -1.21 20.13
CA THR A 314 3.36 -2.03 21.34
C THR A 314 3.08 -1.22 22.59
N SER A 315 2.51 -1.83 23.62
CA SER A 315 2.36 -1.17 24.90
C SER A 315 2.42 -2.15 26.05
N ALA A 316 3.18 -1.77 27.08
CA ALA A 316 3.20 -2.45 28.37
C ALA A 316 2.31 -1.73 29.42
N SER A 317 1.49 -0.76 28.99
CA SER A 317 0.65 0.05 29.87
C SER A 317 -0.48 -0.76 30.50
N SER A 318 -0.61 -0.67 31.82
CA SER A 318 -1.70 -1.30 32.57
C SER A 318 -3.07 -0.69 32.23
N SER A 319 -3.15 0.62 31.92
CA SER A 319 -4.41 1.26 31.55
C SER A 319 -4.93 0.76 30.20
N ILE A 320 -4.04 0.63 29.21
CA ILE A 320 -4.37 0.07 27.88
C ILE A 320 -4.78 -1.40 28.02
N ARG A 321 -4.06 -2.18 28.82
CA ARG A 321 -4.41 -3.58 29.12
C ARG A 321 -5.81 -3.70 29.71
N SER A 322 -6.16 -2.82 30.65
CA SER A 322 -7.49 -2.76 31.26
C SER A 322 -8.57 -2.29 30.28
N LYS A 323 -8.31 -1.27 29.44
CA LYS A 323 -9.25 -0.76 28.41
C LYS A 323 -9.74 -1.90 27.51
N TYR A 324 -8.82 -2.71 27.02
CA TYR A 324 -9.12 -3.84 26.13
C TYR A 324 -9.39 -5.16 26.86
N LYS A 325 -9.52 -5.13 28.20
CA LYS A 325 -9.92 -6.28 29.02
C LYS A 325 -9.02 -7.52 28.85
N VAL A 326 -7.72 -7.32 28.61
CA VAL A 326 -6.76 -8.43 28.45
C VAL A 326 -6.52 -9.10 29.82
N PRO A 327 -6.84 -10.41 29.99
CA PRO A 327 -6.73 -11.07 31.28
C PRO A 327 -5.29 -11.13 31.82
N GLN A 328 -5.10 -10.97 33.13
CA GLN A 328 -3.77 -10.93 33.77
C GLN A 328 -2.95 -12.22 33.57
N GLY A 329 -3.60 -13.38 33.41
CA GLY A 329 -2.92 -14.65 33.15
C GLY A 329 -2.41 -14.83 31.72
N ILE A 330 -2.75 -13.91 30.80
CA ILE A 330 -2.28 -13.93 29.42
C ILE A 330 -1.01 -13.08 29.32
N PRO A 331 0.13 -13.60 28.79
CA PRO A 331 1.40 -12.86 28.74
C PRO A 331 1.36 -11.66 27.79
N TRP A 332 0.69 -11.81 26.64
CA TRP A 332 0.52 -10.77 25.63
C TRP A 332 -0.76 -10.98 24.82
N ALA A 333 -1.26 -9.94 24.18
CA ALA A 333 -2.38 -10.02 23.25
C ALA A 333 -2.18 -9.06 22.08
N PHE A 334 -2.43 -9.53 20.87
CA PHE A 334 -2.58 -8.66 19.70
C PHE A 334 -4.03 -8.23 19.56
N ILE A 335 -4.22 -6.95 19.23
CA ILE A 335 -5.52 -6.34 19.00
C ILE A 335 -5.50 -5.65 17.65
N ALA A 336 -6.56 -5.89 16.86
CA ALA A 336 -6.80 -5.15 15.63
C ALA A 336 -7.85 -4.06 15.91
N LEU A 337 -7.52 -2.83 15.54
CA LEU A 337 -8.40 -1.67 15.60
C LEU A 337 -8.60 -1.17 14.18
N LYS A 338 -9.86 -0.91 13.79
CA LYS A 338 -10.23 -0.58 12.40
C LYS A 338 -11.17 0.61 12.32
N ASP A 339 -11.10 1.29 11.18
CA ASP A 339 -11.87 2.48 10.79
C ASP A 339 -11.87 3.60 11.84
N HIS A 340 -10.67 3.89 12.37
CA HIS A 340 -10.43 4.99 13.31
C HIS A 340 -11.17 4.82 14.65
N ASP A 341 -11.49 3.58 15.03
CA ASP A 341 -12.21 3.25 16.26
C ASP A 341 -11.26 2.63 17.30
N SER A 342 -10.96 3.38 18.35
CA SER A 342 -10.13 2.93 19.47
C SER A 342 -10.91 2.13 20.51
N THR A 343 -12.24 2.08 20.44
CA THR A 343 -13.09 1.63 21.54
C THR A 343 -13.36 0.14 21.52
N VAL A 344 -13.44 -0.47 20.33
CA VAL A 344 -13.77 -1.88 20.14
C VAL A 344 -12.69 -2.57 19.33
N ALA A 345 -12.07 -3.59 19.93
CA ALA A 345 -11.21 -4.52 19.23
C ALA A 345 -12.02 -5.29 18.18
N THR A 346 -11.61 -5.26 16.91
CA THR A 346 -12.26 -6.05 15.86
C THR A 346 -11.82 -7.50 15.89
N SER A 347 -10.61 -7.76 16.37
CA SER A 347 -10.09 -9.11 16.58
C SER A 347 -9.04 -9.07 17.68
N THR A 348 -8.92 -10.17 18.41
CA THR A 348 -7.90 -10.32 19.45
C THR A 348 -7.27 -11.69 19.36
N LEU A 349 -5.94 -11.72 19.30
CA LEU A 349 -5.15 -12.95 19.41
C LEU A 349 -4.45 -12.95 20.76
N TYR A 350 -4.85 -13.88 21.63
CA TYR A 350 -4.22 -14.05 22.94
C TYR A 350 -2.98 -14.93 22.84
N GLY A 351 -1.91 -14.48 23.49
CA GLY A 351 -0.65 -15.20 23.58
C GLY A 351 -0.73 -16.42 24.48
N GLY A 352 -0.10 -17.50 24.03
CA GLY A 352 0.01 -18.75 24.77
C GLY A 352 1.06 -19.67 24.16
N PRO A 353 1.44 -20.75 24.85
CA PRO A 353 2.54 -21.63 24.42
C PRO A 353 2.29 -22.37 23.10
N ALA A 354 1.07 -22.36 22.58
CA ALA A 354 0.70 -22.99 21.32
C ALA A 354 0.78 -22.04 20.10
N ILE A 355 1.00 -20.74 20.29
CA ILE A 355 0.99 -19.75 19.21
C ILE A 355 2.40 -19.59 18.64
N SER A 356 2.53 -19.85 17.33
CA SER A 356 3.79 -19.70 16.59
C SER A 356 3.91 -18.32 15.94
N ASN A 357 5.11 -17.99 15.43
CA ASN A 357 5.33 -16.80 14.60
C ASN A 357 4.43 -16.81 13.35
N ASP A 358 4.27 -17.97 12.71
CA ASP A 358 3.41 -18.12 11.53
C ASP A 358 1.94 -17.84 11.84
N ASP A 359 1.47 -18.18 13.05
CA ASP A 359 0.10 -17.87 13.48
C ASP A 359 -0.09 -16.36 13.67
N ILE A 360 0.89 -15.67 14.27
CA ILE A 360 0.88 -14.20 14.42
C ILE A 360 0.88 -13.54 13.04
N LYS A 361 1.78 -13.96 12.16
CA LYS A 361 1.87 -13.48 10.77
C LYS A 361 0.56 -13.71 10.02
N HIS A 362 -0.03 -14.90 10.12
CA HIS A 362 -1.29 -15.23 9.48
C HIS A 362 -2.42 -14.35 10.01
N TRP A 363 -2.47 -14.14 11.33
CA TRP A 363 -3.47 -13.26 11.96
C TRP A 363 -3.30 -11.81 11.50
N LEU A 364 -2.09 -11.26 11.47
CA LEU A 364 -1.81 -9.92 10.95
C LEU A 364 -2.28 -9.80 9.50
N LEU A 365 -1.85 -10.71 8.62
CA LEU A 365 -2.26 -10.70 7.20
C LEU A 365 -3.75 -10.92 6.99
N THR A 366 -4.46 -11.55 7.93
CA THR A 366 -5.91 -11.73 7.85
C THR A 366 -6.64 -10.43 8.15
N HIS A 367 -6.17 -9.62 9.10
CA HIS A 367 -6.90 -8.47 9.61
C HIS A 367 -6.44 -7.11 9.06
N HIS A 368 -5.70 -7.08 7.94
CA HIS A 368 -5.02 -5.87 7.43
C HIS A 368 -5.91 -4.88 6.68
N LEU A 369 -7.11 -5.28 6.29
CA LEU A 369 -8.05 -4.44 5.56
C LEU A 369 -8.98 -3.69 6.53
N PRO A 370 -9.29 -2.41 6.28
CA PRO A 370 -10.33 -1.71 7.03
C PRO A 370 -11.71 -2.24 6.65
N GLY A 371 -12.73 -1.94 7.45
CA GLY A 371 -14.12 -2.30 7.15
C GLY A 371 -14.69 -1.52 5.97
N ALA A 372 -14.14 -0.34 5.67
CA ALA A 372 -14.48 0.46 4.50
C ALA A 372 -13.24 0.97 3.73
N ILE A 373 -13.20 0.74 2.41
CA ILE A 373 -12.08 1.20 1.55
C ILE A 373 -12.53 1.54 0.13
N GLU A 374 -11.96 2.59 -0.47
CA GLU A 374 -12.17 2.89 -1.88
C GLU A 374 -11.44 1.87 -2.76
N LEU A 375 -12.08 1.42 -3.83
CA LEU A 375 -11.44 0.61 -4.87
C LEU A 375 -10.95 1.52 -6.00
N HIS A 376 -9.65 1.79 -5.99
CA HIS A 376 -8.90 2.39 -7.08
C HIS A 376 -7.76 1.46 -7.50
N GLN A 377 -6.91 1.89 -8.44
CA GLN A 377 -5.85 1.04 -9.00
C GLN A 377 -4.92 0.38 -7.96
N ASP A 378 -4.68 1.05 -6.83
CA ASP A 378 -3.71 0.57 -5.83
C ASP A 378 -4.36 -0.33 -4.76
N THR A 379 -5.64 -0.13 -4.46
CA THR A 379 -6.37 -0.89 -3.42
C THR A 379 -7.12 -2.09 -4.00
N PHE A 380 -7.48 -2.03 -5.29
CA PHE A 380 -8.31 -3.04 -5.93
C PHE A 380 -7.69 -4.44 -5.81
N GLN A 381 -6.43 -4.62 -6.18
CA GLN A 381 -5.82 -5.94 -6.14
C GLN A 381 -5.68 -6.47 -4.71
N THR A 382 -5.41 -5.58 -3.74
CA THR A 382 -5.28 -5.92 -2.32
C THR A 382 -6.59 -6.46 -1.75
N VAL A 383 -7.72 -5.84 -2.09
CA VAL A 383 -9.05 -6.28 -1.63
C VAL A 383 -9.51 -7.53 -2.37
N MET A 384 -9.40 -7.53 -3.71
CA MET A 384 -10.01 -8.56 -4.56
C MET A 384 -9.24 -9.89 -4.52
N ASN A 385 -7.94 -9.86 -4.20
CA ASN A 385 -7.10 -11.05 -4.04
C ASN A 385 -6.73 -11.33 -2.58
N ALA A 386 -7.42 -10.71 -1.62
CA ALA A 386 -7.16 -10.92 -0.20
C ALA A 386 -7.22 -12.42 0.14
N PRO A 387 -6.20 -12.98 0.83
CA PRO A 387 -6.06 -14.42 1.01
C PRO A 387 -7.21 -15.04 1.82
N HIS A 388 -7.72 -14.31 2.80
CA HIS A 388 -8.87 -14.70 3.62
C HIS A 388 -10.22 -14.60 2.88
N SER A 389 -10.22 -14.11 1.63
CA SER A 389 -11.38 -14.11 0.72
C SER A 389 -12.65 -13.47 1.32
N PRO A 390 -12.62 -12.18 1.68
CA PRO A 390 -13.76 -11.49 2.29
C PRO A 390 -14.96 -11.46 1.33
N LEU A 391 -16.16 -11.24 1.88
CA LEU A 391 -17.29 -10.77 1.07
C LEU A 391 -17.10 -9.27 0.83
N VAL A 392 -17.16 -8.85 -0.42
CA VAL A 392 -16.92 -7.46 -0.77
C VAL A 392 -18.22 -6.83 -1.24
N VAL A 393 -18.68 -5.82 -0.53
CA VAL A 393 -19.82 -4.99 -0.92
C VAL A 393 -19.26 -3.84 -1.76
N ILE A 394 -19.64 -3.75 -3.03
CA ILE A 394 -19.17 -2.74 -3.98
C ILE A 394 -20.31 -1.78 -4.29
N ALA A 395 -20.14 -0.51 -3.93
CA ALA A 395 -21.04 0.58 -4.30
C ALA A 395 -20.48 1.40 -5.47
N THR A 396 -21.35 1.80 -6.39
CA THR A 396 -20.98 2.76 -7.43
C THR A 396 -20.98 4.18 -6.88
N SER A 397 -20.00 4.97 -7.31
CA SER A 397 -19.85 6.39 -7.00
C SER A 397 -19.59 7.19 -8.28
N ASN A 398 -19.80 8.49 -8.25
CA ASN A 398 -19.36 9.41 -9.31
C ASN A 398 -18.89 10.74 -8.70
N ALA A 399 -18.26 11.58 -9.51
CA ALA A 399 -17.69 12.85 -9.06
C ALA A 399 -18.69 13.79 -8.32
N LYS A 400 -20.00 13.72 -8.61
CA LYS A 400 -21.02 14.57 -7.98
C LYS A 400 -21.45 14.08 -6.59
N ILE A 401 -21.33 12.78 -6.32
CA ILE A 401 -21.82 12.15 -5.08
C ILE A 401 -20.75 11.42 -4.27
N SER A 402 -19.47 11.51 -4.66
CA SER A 402 -18.41 10.70 -4.08
C SER A 402 -18.30 10.81 -2.57
N ASP A 403 -18.26 12.03 -2.04
CA ASP A 403 -18.17 12.26 -0.59
C ASP A 403 -19.38 11.70 0.17
N LYS A 404 -20.57 11.75 -0.44
CA LYS A 404 -21.80 11.19 0.14
C LYS A 404 -21.75 9.66 0.17
N ILE A 405 -21.31 9.04 -0.92
CA ILE A 405 -21.17 7.58 -1.01
C ILE A 405 -20.10 7.09 -0.04
N GLU A 406 -18.93 7.74 -0.02
CA GLU A 406 -17.87 7.42 0.94
C GLU A 406 -18.39 7.51 2.38
N GLY A 407 -18.97 8.66 2.76
CA GLY A 407 -19.50 8.86 4.11
C GLY A 407 -20.56 7.81 4.47
N ARG A 408 -21.44 7.47 3.52
CA ARG A 408 -22.48 6.45 3.73
C ARG A 408 -21.89 5.05 3.86
N VAL A 409 -20.95 4.66 3.00
CA VAL A 409 -20.31 3.34 3.04
C VAL A 409 -19.53 3.15 4.34
N ARG A 410 -18.79 4.17 4.79
CA ARG A 410 -18.09 4.16 6.09
C ARG A 410 -19.06 4.05 7.27
N ASP A 411 -20.18 4.77 7.24
CA ASP A 411 -21.24 4.65 8.26
C ASP A 411 -21.85 3.23 8.30
N ILE A 412 -22.12 2.64 7.14
CA ILE A 412 -22.63 1.26 7.03
C ILE A 412 -21.61 0.28 7.60
N ALA A 413 -20.33 0.39 7.26
CA ALA A 413 -19.28 -0.49 7.78
C ALA A 413 -19.17 -0.41 9.31
N LYS A 414 -19.20 0.80 9.89
CA LYS A 414 -19.21 1.01 11.34
C LYS A 414 -20.44 0.36 12.00
N LYS A 415 -21.63 0.55 11.42
CA LYS A 415 -22.88 -0.07 11.91
C LYS A 415 -22.86 -1.60 11.79
N TRP A 416 -22.27 -2.13 10.73
CA TRP A 416 -22.10 -3.56 10.53
C TRP A 416 -21.18 -4.17 11.59
N ARG A 417 -20.05 -3.51 11.88
CA ARG A 417 -19.17 -3.90 12.99
C ARG A 417 -19.90 -3.85 14.33
N ALA A 418 -20.63 -2.79 14.63
CA ALA A 418 -21.42 -2.71 15.86
C ALA A 418 -22.45 -3.86 15.96
N ARG A 419 -23.12 -4.21 14.85
CA ARG A 419 -24.06 -5.35 14.78
C ARG A 419 -23.39 -6.70 15.05
N THR A 420 -22.15 -6.86 14.62
CA THR A 420 -21.34 -8.09 14.74
C THR A 420 -20.40 -8.06 15.96
N THR A 421 -20.74 -7.25 16.98
CA THR A 421 -19.95 -7.13 18.22
C THR A 421 -18.49 -6.74 18.01
N GLY A 422 -18.20 -6.02 16.94
CA GLY A 422 -16.87 -5.51 16.57
C GLY A 422 -16.21 -6.25 15.41
N SER A 423 -16.56 -7.53 15.16
CA SER A 423 -15.78 -8.37 14.23
C SER A 423 -15.90 -7.93 12.77
N GLY A 424 -17.07 -7.42 12.36
CA GLY A 424 -17.37 -7.18 10.95
C GLY A 424 -17.60 -8.46 10.14
N GLU A 425 -17.71 -9.61 10.80
CA GLU A 425 -17.82 -10.91 10.16
C GLU A 425 -19.25 -11.46 10.15
N VAL A 426 -19.55 -12.24 9.13
CA VAL A 426 -20.76 -13.08 9.06
C VAL A 426 -20.36 -14.49 8.64
N ASN A 427 -20.79 -15.50 9.41
CA ASN A 427 -20.44 -16.90 9.17
C ASN A 427 -18.91 -17.12 9.02
N ASN A 428 -18.13 -16.53 9.95
CA ASN A 428 -16.65 -16.55 9.98
C ASN A 428 -16.00 -15.98 8.71
N ARG A 429 -16.66 -15.01 8.08
CA ARG A 429 -16.17 -14.36 6.87
C ARG A 429 -16.29 -12.86 7.01
N GLU A 430 -15.17 -12.17 6.87
CA GLU A 430 -15.12 -10.70 6.89
C GLU A 430 -15.97 -10.11 5.76
N VAL A 431 -16.67 -9.02 6.06
CA VAL A 431 -17.36 -8.19 5.08
C VAL A 431 -16.64 -6.87 4.95
N ILE A 432 -16.19 -6.56 3.74
CA ILE A 432 -15.53 -5.29 3.41
C ILE A 432 -16.47 -4.47 2.55
N PHE A 433 -16.76 -3.26 2.99
CA PHE A 433 -17.55 -2.32 2.22
C PHE A 433 -16.63 -1.44 1.38
N THR A 434 -16.98 -1.27 0.12
CA THR A 434 -16.16 -0.56 -0.84
C THR A 434 -17.01 0.32 -1.73
N TRP A 435 -16.37 1.32 -2.31
CA TRP A 435 -16.95 2.13 -3.36
C TRP A 435 -15.93 2.33 -4.47
N MET A 436 -16.41 2.62 -5.68
CA MET A 436 -15.54 2.92 -6.82
C MET A 436 -16.16 3.93 -7.75
N ASP A 437 -15.32 4.72 -8.41
CA ASP A 437 -15.72 5.64 -9.47
C ASP A 437 -16.30 4.86 -10.66
N ALA A 438 -17.60 5.01 -10.88
CA ALA A 438 -18.30 4.32 -11.92
C ALA A 438 -17.93 4.80 -13.33
N GLN A 439 -17.51 6.05 -13.52
CA GLN A 439 -17.06 6.52 -14.84
C GLN A 439 -15.79 5.80 -15.24
N ARG A 440 -14.87 5.63 -14.28
CA ARG A 440 -13.61 4.91 -14.50
C ARG A 440 -13.80 3.41 -14.70
N TRP A 441 -14.78 2.81 -14.02
CA TRP A 441 -14.96 1.35 -13.95
C TRP A 441 -16.21 0.83 -14.68
N LYS A 442 -16.89 1.66 -15.49
CA LYS A 442 -18.15 1.35 -16.17
C LYS A 442 -18.14 0.03 -16.94
N GLU A 443 -17.18 -0.12 -17.85
CA GLU A 443 -17.06 -1.32 -18.69
C GLU A 443 -16.74 -2.57 -17.85
N TRP A 444 -15.92 -2.40 -16.81
CA TRP A 444 -15.58 -3.49 -15.90
C TRP A 444 -16.79 -3.94 -15.08
N MET A 445 -17.56 -3.02 -14.50
CA MET A 445 -18.79 -3.32 -13.74
C MET A 445 -19.84 -4.02 -14.61
N LYS A 446 -19.99 -3.58 -15.86
CA LYS A 446 -20.88 -4.21 -16.83
C LYS A 446 -20.41 -5.62 -17.20
N SER A 447 -19.12 -5.80 -17.48
CA SER A 447 -18.55 -7.08 -17.85
C SER A 447 -18.60 -8.10 -16.71
N MET A 448 -18.22 -7.68 -15.49
CA MET A 448 -18.09 -8.59 -14.34
C MET A 448 -19.42 -8.85 -13.65
N TYR A 449 -20.29 -7.83 -13.52
CA TYR A 449 -21.49 -7.93 -12.70
C TYR A 449 -22.78 -7.62 -13.45
N GLY A 450 -22.71 -7.34 -14.75
CA GLY A 450 -23.89 -6.97 -15.53
C GLY A 450 -24.56 -5.69 -15.03
N VAL A 451 -23.80 -4.82 -14.35
CA VAL A 451 -24.31 -3.56 -13.78
C VAL A 451 -24.00 -2.43 -14.75
N SER A 452 -25.06 -1.85 -15.31
CA SER A 452 -24.97 -0.58 -16.05
C SER A 452 -24.99 0.57 -15.04
N VAL A 453 -23.98 1.43 -15.10
CA VAL A 453 -23.95 2.64 -14.28
C VAL A 453 -24.40 3.84 -15.09
N ASP A 454 -25.28 4.63 -14.50
CA ASP A 454 -25.75 5.89 -15.05
C ASP A 454 -24.85 7.03 -14.55
N GLU A 455 -24.42 7.88 -15.48
CA GLU A 455 -23.44 8.95 -15.24
C GLU A 455 -24.08 10.18 -14.57
N ASP A 456 -25.41 10.27 -14.58
CA ASP A 456 -26.17 11.39 -14.03
C ASP A 456 -26.79 11.09 -12.66
N GLU A 457 -26.45 9.96 -12.01
CA GLU A 457 -26.91 9.65 -10.65
C GLU A 457 -26.49 10.75 -9.66
N VAL A 458 -27.47 11.37 -9.01
CA VAL A 458 -27.25 12.42 -7.99
C VAL A 458 -27.72 12.01 -6.60
N ASN A 459 -28.46 10.90 -6.46
CA ASN A 459 -28.97 10.42 -5.18
C ASN A 459 -28.28 9.14 -4.74
N LEU A 460 -28.15 8.98 -3.41
CA LEU A 460 -27.61 7.77 -2.77
C LEU A 460 -28.42 6.51 -3.10
N ASP A 461 -29.72 6.66 -3.35
CA ASP A 461 -30.64 5.55 -3.61
C ASP A 461 -30.51 4.97 -5.02
N ASP A 462 -29.87 5.73 -5.92
CA ASP A 462 -29.66 5.34 -7.31
C ASP A 462 -28.40 4.48 -7.45
N ALA A 463 -27.43 4.66 -6.53
CA ALA A 463 -26.17 3.95 -6.50
C ALA A 463 -26.37 2.42 -6.49
N LYS A 464 -25.70 1.75 -7.41
CA LYS A 464 -25.75 0.30 -7.56
C LYS A 464 -24.86 -0.35 -6.52
N VAL A 465 -25.40 -1.40 -5.89
CA VAL A 465 -24.68 -2.18 -4.89
C VAL A 465 -24.61 -3.63 -5.33
N VAL A 466 -23.40 -4.19 -5.28
CA VAL A 466 -23.14 -5.61 -5.56
C VAL A 466 -22.41 -6.21 -4.37
N VAL A 467 -22.77 -7.42 -3.96
CA VAL A 467 -21.96 -8.22 -3.03
C VAL A 467 -21.24 -9.27 -3.85
N ALA A 468 -19.93 -9.40 -3.70
CA ALA A 468 -19.12 -10.30 -4.51
C ALA A 468 -18.26 -11.24 -3.66
N ASP A 469 -18.16 -12.48 -4.13
CA ASP A 469 -17.21 -13.50 -3.70
C ASP A 469 -16.21 -13.73 -4.82
N HIS A 470 -15.12 -12.97 -4.78
CA HIS A 470 -14.12 -12.92 -5.84
C HIS A 470 -13.38 -14.23 -6.05
N LYS A 471 -13.15 -15.01 -4.99
CA LYS A 471 -12.50 -16.31 -5.10
C LYS A 471 -13.36 -17.31 -5.89
N LYS A 472 -14.68 -17.27 -5.67
CA LYS A 472 -15.64 -18.11 -6.39
C LYS A 472 -16.11 -17.51 -7.71
N LEU A 473 -15.77 -16.24 -7.98
CA LEU A 473 -16.24 -15.47 -9.14
C LEU A 473 -17.77 -15.42 -9.22
N ILE A 474 -18.44 -15.28 -8.08
CA ILE A 474 -19.90 -15.14 -7.98
C ILE A 474 -20.26 -13.81 -7.31
N TYR A 475 -21.48 -13.33 -7.58
CA TYR A 475 -21.99 -12.09 -7.01
C TYR A 475 -23.50 -12.09 -6.80
N TRP A 476 -23.99 -11.14 -6.02
CA TRP A 476 -25.39 -10.86 -5.74
C TRP A 476 -25.66 -9.38 -5.96
N LYS A 477 -26.78 -9.07 -6.62
CA LYS A 477 -27.27 -7.69 -6.82
C LYS A 477 -28.67 -7.47 -6.25
N GLU A 478 -29.33 -8.55 -5.84
CA GLU A 478 -30.69 -8.60 -5.31
C GLU A 478 -30.69 -9.38 -3.99
N ASP A 479 -31.66 -9.11 -3.13
CA ASP A 479 -31.95 -9.90 -1.92
C ASP A 479 -32.75 -11.18 -2.23
N LYS A 480 -33.14 -11.93 -1.19
CA LYS A 480 -33.94 -13.17 -1.36
C LYS A 480 -35.34 -12.92 -1.92
N GLN A 481 -35.85 -11.69 -1.86
CA GLN A 481 -37.12 -11.29 -2.45
C GLN A 481 -36.98 -10.78 -3.89
N GLY A 482 -35.75 -10.70 -4.41
CA GLY A 482 -35.48 -10.18 -5.75
C GLY A 482 -35.44 -8.66 -5.82
N ALA A 483 -35.39 -7.95 -4.68
CA ALA A 483 -35.24 -6.50 -4.66
C ALA A 483 -33.75 -6.12 -4.73
N ASP A 484 -33.42 -5.07 -5.49
CA ASP A 484 -32.05 -4.58 -5.61
C ASP A 484 -31.45 -4.20 -4.25
N LEU A 485 -30.16 -4.54 -4.07
CA LEU A 485 -29.40 -4.13 -2.90
C LEU A 485 -29.17 -2.61 -2.94
N LYS A 486 -29.38 -1.94 -1.80
CA LYS A 486 -29.29 -0.47 -1.68
C LYS A 486 -28.52 -0.06 -0.44
N LEU A 487 -27.77 1.04 -0.53
CA LEU A 487 -27.11 1.67 0.61
C LEU A 487 -28.08 2.40 1.55
N ALA A 488 -29.24 2.82 1.04
CA ALA A 488 -30.23 3.60 1.77
C ALA A 488 -30.75 2.89 3.03
N SER A 489 -30.96 1.58 2.94
CA SER A 489 -31.57 0.77 3.99
C SER A 489 -30.56 -0.21 4.57
N THR A 490 -29.88 0.20 5.65
CA THR A 490 -28.90 -0.63 6.36
C THR A 490 -29.49 -1.95 6.82
N GLY A 491 -30.73 -1.95 7.32
CA GLY A 491 -31.39 -3.15 7.83
C GLY A 491 -31.59 -4.22 6.75
N THR A 492 -32.02 -3.82 5.55
CA THR A 492 -32.23 -4.76 4.43
C THR A 492 -30.90 -5.25 3.87
N LEU A 493 -29.90 -4.38 3.75
CA LEU A 493 -28.56 -4.77 3.31
C LEU A 493 -27.93 -5.79 4.28
N PHE A 494 -28.06 -5.56 5.58
CA PHE A 494 -27.53 -6.48 6.62
C PHE A 494 -28.23 -7.83 6.61
N ALA A 495 -29.57 -7.84 6.49
CA ALA A 495 -30.31 -9.09 6.33
C ALA A 495 -29.90 -9.85 5.05
N ALA A 496 -29.68 -9.13 3.95
CA ALA A 496 -29.20 -9.73 2.71
C ALA A 496 -27.80 -10.34 2.87
N LEU A 497 -26.87 -9.69 3.57
CA LEU A 497 -25.54 -10.23 3.86
C LEU A 497 -25.62 -11.54 4.68
N GLU A 498 -26.49 -11.58 5.70
CA GLU A 498 -26.74 -12.79 6.51
C GLU A 498 -27.35 -13.92 5.67
N ASP A 499 -28.30 -13.61 4.80
CA ASP A 499 -28.93 -14.59 3.90
C ASP A 499 -27.95 -15.08 2.81
N ILE A 500 -27.09 -14.20 2.28
CA ILE A 500 -26.01 -14.55 1.33
C ILE A 500 -25.00 -15.49 2.01
N ALA A 501 -24.53 -15.14 3.20
CA ALA A 501 -23.54 -15.92 3.94
C ALA A 501 -24.04 -17.32 4.33
N THR A 502 -25.37 -17.49 4.45
CA THR A 502 -26.03 -18.77 4.73
C THR A 502 -26.51 -19.49 3.46
N GLY A 503 -26.24 -18.95 2.27
CA GLY A 503 -26.56 -19.59 0.99
C GLY A 503 -28.04 -19.55 0.60
N LYS A 504 -28.83 -18.64 1.19
CA LYS A 504 -30.28 -18.52 0.94
C LYS A 504 -30.62 -17.63 -0.25
N VAL A 505 -29.66 -16.85 -0.75
CA VAL A 505 -29.84 -15.97 -1.92
C VAL A 505 -29.17 -16.59 -3.15
N PRO A 506 -29.88 -16.75 -4.28
CA PRO A 506 -29.28 -17.25 -5.51
C PRO A 506 -28.19 -16.31 -6.03
N TYR A 507 -27.05 -16.86 -6.43
CA TYR A 507 -25.92 -16.08 -6.94
C TYR A 507 -25.92 -15.99 -8.48
N LYS A 508 -25.24 -14.98 -9.00
CA LYS A 508 -24.90 -14.81 -10.42
C LYS A 508 -23.41 -15.07 -10.61
N ASN A 509 -22.99 -15.46 -11.82
CA ASN A 509 -21.59 -15.75 -12.12
C ASN A 509 -20.95 -14.53 -12.80
N SER A 510 -19.72 -14.21 -12.42
CA SER A 510 -18.98 -13.06 -12.97
C SER A 510 -18.30 -13.38 -14.30
N GLU A 511 -18.06 -14.67 -14.57
CA GLU A 511 -17.48 -15.17 -15.82
C GLU A 511 -18.56 -15.43 -16.87
N ASN A 512 -18.23 -15.17 -18.14
CA ASN A 512 -19.11 -15.56 -19.25
C ASN A 512 -19.16 -17.10 -19.38
N ILE A 513 -20.20 -17.63 -20.04
CA ILE A 513 -20.40 -19.09 -20.25
C ILE A 513 -19.16 -19.77 -20.85
N VAL A 514 -18.45 -19.09 -21.76
CA VAL A 514 -17.24 -19.60 -22.42
C VAL A 514 -16.06 -19.70 -21.45
N GLU A 515 -15.84 -18.67 -20.61
CA GLU A 515 -14.80 -18.66 -19.58
C GLU A 515 -15.06 -19.73 -18.52
N ARG A 516 -16.33 -19.91 -18.13
CA ARG A 516 -16.76 -20.98 -17.21
C ARG A 516 -16.48 -22.38 -17.79
N LEU A 517 -16.74 -22.59 -19.08
CA LEU A 517 -16.43 -23.85 -19.75
C LEU A 517 -14.91 -24.08 -19.78
N ALA A 518 -14.11 -23.07 -20.11
CA ALA A 518 -12.65 -23.15 -20.11
C ALA A 518 -12.09 -23.46 -18.72
N ARG A 519 -12.57 -22.79 -17.66
CA ARG A 519 -12.17 -23.08 -16.27
C ARG A 519 -12.58 -24.47 -15.82
N SER A 520 -13.80 -24.90 -16.16
CA SER A 520 -14.25 -26.28 -15.87
C SER A 520 -13.38 -27.33 -16.55
N LEU A 521 -12.95 -27.08 -17.79
CA LEU A 521 -12.04 -27.98 -18.51
C LEU A 521 -10.64 -27.96 -17.88
N ASN A 522 -10.12 -26.78 -17.51
CA ASN A 522 -8.81 -26.64 -16.88
C ASN A 522 -8.75 -27.28 -15.49
N ASN A 523 -9.79 -27.10 -14.66
CA ASN A 523 -9.88 -27.74 -13.34
C ASN A 523 -10.00 -29.27 -13.47
N LYS A 524 -10.73 -29.77 -14.47
CA LYS A 524 -10.78 -31.21 -14.77
C LYS A 524 -9.42 -31.73 -15.23
N MET A 525 -8.70 -30.99 -16.09
CA MET A 525 -7.36 -31.36 -16.53
C MET A 525 -6.35 -31.40 -15.39
N THR A 526 -6.30 -30.37 -14.53
CA THR A 526 -5.41 -30.33 -13.35
C THR A 526 -5.76 -31.42 -12.34
N SER A 527 -7.05 -31.73 -12.14
CA SER A 527 -7.46 -32.86 -11.30
C SER A 527 -7.06 -34.23 -11.89
N LEU A 528 -7.09 -34.36 -13.22
CA LEU A 528 -6.65 -35.55 -13.92
C LEU A 528 -5.13 -35.70 -13.82
N GLU A 529 -4.38 -34.61 -13.97
CA GLU A 529 -2.92 -34.58 -13.78
C GLU A 529 -2.52 -34.95 -12.34
N ALA A 530 -3.21 -34.40 -11.34
CA ALA A 530 -3.03 -34.75 -9.93
C ALA A 530 -3.36 -36.23 -9.67
N TYR A 531 -4.40 -36.77 -10.30
CA TYR A 531 -4.77 -38.19 -10.18
C TYR A 531 -3.76 -39.12 -10.88
N ILE A 532 -3.30 -38.76 -12.08
CA ILE A 532 -2.29 -39.52 -12.85
C ILE A 532 -0.98 -39.56 -12.07
N SER A 533 -0.55 -38.43 -11.50
CA SER A 533 0.67 -38.36 -10.68
C SER A 533 0.55 -39.15 -9.37
N ALA A 534 -0.60 -39.09 -8.70
CA ALA A 534 -0.84 -39.85 -7.47
C ALA A 534 -1.02 -41.37 -7.70
N TYR A 535 -1.58 -41.78 -8.85
CA TYR A 535 -1.94 -43.18 -9.13
C TYR A 535 -1.58 -43.64 -10.56
N PRO A 536 -0.30 -43.65 -10.94
CA PRO A 536 0.12 -43.90 -12.33
C PRO A 536 -0.29 -45.29 -12.83
N LEU A 537 -0.13 -46.34 -12.02
CA LEU A 537 -0.47 -47.72 -12.42
C LEU A 537 -1.98 -47.94 -12.58
N ARG A 538 -2.80 -47.27 -11.77
CA ARG A 538 -4.26 -47.37 -11.89
C ARG A 538 -4.75 -46.69 -13.15
N PHE A 539 -4.20 -45.52 -13.47
CA PHE A 539 -4.52 -44.81 -14.70
C PHE A 539 -4.15 -45.64 -15.94
N VAL A 540 -2.95 -46.22 -15.98
CA VAL A 540 -2.53 -47.12 -17.06
C VAL A 540 -3.48 -48.33 -17.17
N GLY A 541 -3.88 -48.92 -16.04
CA GLY A 541 -4.86 -50.00 -16.03
C GLY A 541 -6.21 -49.62 -16.65
N TRP A 542 -6.73 -48.43 -16.34
CA TRP A 542 -7.96 -47.90 -16.93
C TRP A 542 -7.83 -47.63 -18.43
N VAL A 543 -6.70 -47.08 -18.88
CA VAL A 543 -6.45 -46.83 -20.31
C VAL A 543 -6.39 -48.14 -21.09
N VAL A 544 -5.66 -49.14 -20.57
CA VAL A 544 -5.58 -50.47 -21.19
C VAL A 544 -6.94 -51.16 -21.23
N ALA A 545 -7.70 -51.13 -20.14
CA ALA A 545 -9.06 -51.67 -20.10
C ALA A 545 -9.98 -50.98 -21.11
N GLY A 546 -9.90 -49.64 -21.22
CA GLY A 546 -10.66 -48.87 -22.20
C GLY A 546 -10.32 -49.24 -23.65
N ILE A 547 -9.04 -49.39 -23.97
CA ILE A 547 -8.58 -49.83 -25.30
C ILE A 547 -9.11 -51.23 -25.61
N LEU A 548 -9.06 -52.16 -24.65
CA LEU A 548 -9.58 -53.52 -24.83
C LEU A 548 -11.10 -53.53 -25.07
N VAL A 549 -11.85 -52.69 -24.36
CA VAL A 549 -13.30 -52.55 -24.57
C VAL A 549 -13.60 -51.97 -25.95
N ILE A 550 -12.89 -50.92 -26.37
CA ILE A 550 -13.05 -50.33 -27.71
C ILE A 550 -12.70 -51.36 -28.80
N PHE A 551 -11.59 -52.09 -28.63
CA PHE A 551 -11.22 -53.17 -29.53
C PHE A 551 -12.31 -54.24 -29.61
N PHE A 552 -12.89 -54.64 -28.48
CA PHE A 552 -13.99 -55.62 -28.44
C PHE A 552 -15.26 -55.09 -29.11
N ILE A 553 -15.60 -53.81 -28.94
CA ILE A 553 -16.74 -53.17 -29.60
C ILE A 553 -16.52 -53.11 -31.12
N ILE A 554 -15.33 -52.69 -31.57
CA ILE A 554 -14.97 -52.66 -32.99
C ILE A 554 -15.00 -54.07 -33.58
N HIS A 555 -14.40 -55.04 -32.90
CA HIS A 555 -14.42 -56.45 -33.31
C HIS A 555 -15.84 -57.00 -33.38
N ARG A 556 -16.73 -56.62 -32.47
CA ARG A 556 -18.14 -57.03 -32.49
C ARG A 556 -18.93 -56.34 -33.61
N LEU A 557 -18.65 -55.07 -33.89
CA LEU A 557 -19.29 -54.32 -34.98
C LEU A 557 -18.85 -54.85 -36.35
N ILE A 558 -17.54 -55.09 -36.55
CA ILE A 558 -16.99 -55.62 -37.80
C ILE A 558 -17.29 -57.12 -37.96
N GLY A 559 -17.24 -57.89 -36.87
CA GLY A 559 -17.56 -59.33 -36.87
C GLY A 559 -19.02 -59.63 -37.23
N ASN A 560 -19.94 -58.68 -36.94
CA ASN A 560 -21.33 -58.78 -37.37
C ASN A 560 -21.50 -58.60 -38.89
N ASP A 561 -20.61 -57.84 -39.56
CA ASP A 561 -20.65 -57.66 -41.02
C ASP A 561 -20.04 -58.85 -41.77
N VAL A 562 -19.02 -59.53 -41.23
CA VAL A 562 -18.48 -60.76 -41.84
C VAL A 562 -19.52 -61.88 -41.83
N SER A 563 -20.33 -62.00 -40.77
CA SER A 563 -21.40 -63.01 -40.66
C SER A 563 -22.62 -62.76 -41.57
N LYS A 564 -22.75 -61.55 -42.14
CA LYS A 564 -23.79 -61.19 -43.11
C LYS A 564 -23.32 -61.40 -44.55
N ILE A 565 -22.02 -61.24 -44.81
CA ILE A 565 -21.41 -61.53 -46.12
C ILE A 565 -21.43 -63.05 -46.41
N GLU A 566 -21.22 -63.91 -45.42
CA GLU A 566 -21.29 -65.37 -45.59
C GLU A 566 -22.71 -65.94 -45.75
N ARG A 567 -23.77 -65.16 -45.44
CA ARG A 567 -25.18 -65.61 -45.51
C ARG A 567 -25.96 -65.14 -46.74
N GLY A 568 -25.33 -64.42 -47.68
CA GLY A 568 -25.91 -64.20 -49.02
C GLY A 568 -27.23 -63.43 -49.07
N GLU A 569 -27.55 -62.59 -48.08
CA GLU A 569 -28.78 -61.80 -48.06
C GLU A 569 -28.57 -60.38 -48.59
N TYR A 570 -28.72 -60.18 -49.90
CA TYR A 570 -28.98 -58.85 -50.46
C TYR A 570 -30.49 -58.61 -50.54
N ALA A 571 -31.05 -57.94 -49.52
CA ALA A 571 -32.32 -57.24 -49.68
C ALA A 571 -32.05 -55.91 -50.39
N ARG A 572 -32.46 -55.81 -51.66
CA ARG A 572 -32.58 -54.55 -52.39
C ARG A 572 -33.47 -53.60 -51.58
N VAL A 573 -32.90 -52.50 -51.10
CA VAL A 573 -33.72 -51.35 -50.67
C VAL A 573 -33.63 -50.28 -51.74
N ASN A 574 -34.80 -50.04 -52.31
CA ASN A 574 -35.05 -49.17 -53.44
C ASN A 574 -34.74 -47.70 -53.13
N LYS A 575 -34.22 -47.06 -54.17
CA LYS A 575 -33.93 -45.64 -54.28
C LYS A 575 -35.20 -44.92 -54.73
N ALA A 576 -36.10 -44.60 -53.82
CA ALA A 576 -37.21 -43.68 -54.06
C ALA A 576 -37.83 -43.27 -52.72
N ASP A 577 -37.37 -42.14 -52.19
CA ASP A 577 -38.27 -41.11 -51.70
C ASP A 577 -37.50 -39.79 -51.73
N ARG A 578 -37.89 -38.98 -52.70
CA ARG A 578 -37.45 -37.62 -53.03
C ARG A 578 -38.81 -36.91 -53.15
N ILE A 579 -39.09 -35.80 -52.47
CA ILE A 579 -38.95 -34.43 -52.99
C ILE A 579 -39.82 -33.54 -52.05
N ASP A 580 -39.36 -32.29 -51.89
CA ASP A 580 -40.03 -31.07 -51.39
C ASP A 580 -40.16 -30.82 -49.87
#